data_AF-B7QKF0-F1
#
_entry.id   AF-B7QKF0-F1
#
_cell.length_a   1.000
_cell.length_b   1.000
_cell.length_c   1.000
_cell.angle_alpha   90.00
_cell.angle_beta   90.00
_cell.angle_gamma   90.00
#
_symmetry.space_group_name_H-M   'P 1'
#
loop_
_entity.id
_entity.type
_entity.pdbx_description
1 polymer ?
#
loop_
_entity_poly.entity_id
_entity_poly.type
_entity_poly.pdbx_seq_one_letter_code
_entity_poly.pdbx_strand_id
1 'polypeptide(L)'
;MSPPLRHRVANNCAYYGLHINVSNMSGNEFLNFFLLGLVEFPASFAAWWTMEHYGRRWTNVSYQLLVSMACVASCFIPSGAIVAGVTASLIAKFACTASFMIMYQQAAELMPTPLRAFALGSSSAFSSGFCICMPYIIYLGKYGMWIPFLFLGVLAATAGISSAWLPETYGYALCQTIEDAEDFGKNRKFFSLHLVKDRKGYDAKEEKPKELKPLGDDADAKT
;
A
#
# COMPACT_ATOMS: atom_id res chain seq x y z
N MET A 1 -0.95 17.93 2.75
CA MET A 1 -1.36 16.51 2.50
C MET A 1 -1.14 15.72 3.78
N SER A 2 -2.20 15.10 4.32
CA SER A 2 -2.10 14.31 5.54
C SER A 2 -1.10 13.15 5.36
N PRO A 3 -0.37 12.74 6.41
CA PRO A 3 0.63 11.66 6.34
C PRO A 3 0.16 10.36 5.65
N PRO A 4 -1.09 9.87 5.84
CA PRO A 4 -1.54 8.64 5.22
C PRO A 4 -1.82 8.74 3.71
N LEU A 5 -1.80 9.92 3.10
CA LEU A 5 -2.05 10.04 1.66
C LEU A 5 -0.76 10.01 0.84
N ARG A 6 0.40 10.36 1.43
CA ARG A 6 1.66 10.54 0.69
C ARG A 6 2.24 9.22 0.19
N HIS A 7 2.36 8.22 1.07
CA HIS A 7 2.84 6.88 0.70
C HIS A 7 1.94 6.21 -0.36
N ARG A 8 0.65 6.56 -0.39
CA ARG A 8 -0.31 5.99 -1.34
C ARG A 8 -0.14 6.47 -2.76
N VAL A 9 0.04 7.78 -2.92
CA VAL A 9 0.32 8.36 -4.24
C VAL A 9 1.59 7.74 -4.80
N ALA A 10 2.66 7.66 -4.00
CA ALA A 10 3.93 7.09 -4.43
C ALA A 10 3.82 5.61 -4.83
N ASN A 11 3.11 4.79 -4.04
CA ASN A 11 2.89 3.37 -4.38
C ASN A 11 2.07 3.19 -5.66
N ASN A 12 0.99 3.97 -5.84
CA ASN A 12 0.19 3.91 -7.06
C ASN A 12 1.01 4.31 -8.28
N CYS A 13 1.83 5.37 -8.17
CA CYS A 13 2.73 5.78 -9.24
C CYS A 13 3.73 4.66 -9.58
N ALA A 14 4.33 4.01 -8.59
CA ALA A 14 5.24 2.88 -8.82
C ALA A 14 4.52 1.70 -9.51
N TYR A 15 3.29 1.40 -9.10
CA TYR A 15 2.48 0.32 -9.68
C TYR A 15 2.18 0.57 -11.17
N TYR A 16 1.66 1.75 -11.50
CA TYR A 16 1.36 2.12 -12.88
C TYR A 16 2.64 2.29 -13.70
N GLY A 17 3.70 2.83 -13.11
CA GLY A 17 5.00 2.97 -13.76
C GLY A 17 5.61 1.64 -14.17
N LEU A 18 5.60 0.63 -13.28
CA LEU A 18 6.04 -0.73 -13.61
C LEU A 18 5.19 -1.37 -14.71
N HIS A 19 3.87 -1.11 -14.70
CA HIS A 19 2.95 -1.65 -15.70
C HIS A 19 3.15 -1.02 -17.09
N ILE A 20 3.46 0.28 -17.17
CA ILE A 20 3.75 0.94 -18.45
C ILE A 20 5.18 0.59 -18.93
N ASN A 21 6.10 0.31 -18.01
CA ASN A 21 7.50 -0.02 -18.32
C ASN A 21 7.68 -1.40 -18.98
N VAL A 22 6.62 -2.21 -19.09
CA VAL A 22 6.62 -3.52 -19.78
C VAL A 22 7.15 -3.45 -21.20
N SER A 23 6.87 -2.35 -21.89
CA SER A 23 7.34 -2.06 -23.24
C SER A 23 8.86 -1.91 -23.35
N ASN A 24 9.54 -1.52 -22.27
CA ASN A 24 11.00 -1.39 -22.21
C ASN A 24 11.70 -2.70 -21.81
N MET A 25 10.95 -3.73 -21.38
CA MET A 25 11.55 -5.02 -21.03
C MET A 25 11.94 -5.77 -22.30
N SER A 26 13.19 -6.24 -22.36
CA SER A 26 13.67 -7.10 -23.44
C SER A 26 12.85 -8.39 -23.52
N GLY A 27 12.49 -8.83 -24.73
CA GLY A 27 11.74 -10.06 -24.99
C GLY A 27 10.41 -9.81 -25.69
N ASN A 28 9.46 -10.73 -25.52
CA ASN A 28 8.12 -10.60 -26.11
C ASN A 28 7.21 -9.83 -25.13
N GLU A 29 6.76 -8.66 -25.55
CA GLU A 29 5.91 -7.76 -24.75
C GLU A 29 4.61 -8.42 -24.30
N PHE A 30 3.98 -9.25 -25.15
CA PHE A 30 2.75 -9.97 -24.82
C PHE A 30 2.96 -10.99 -23.69
N LEU A 31 4.09 -11.70 -23.71
CA LEU A 31 4.45 -12.63 -22.64
C LEU A 31 4.76 -11.89 -21.34
N ASN A 32 5.51 -10.79 -21.41
CA ASN A 32 5.82 -9.98 -20.23
C ASN A 32 4.56 -9.42 -19.58
N PHE A 33 3.61 -8.91 -20.38
CA PHE A 33 2.31 -8.44 -19.89
C PHE A 33 1.49 -9.56 -19.24
N PHE A 34 1.43 -10.73 -19.89
CA PHE A 34 0.74 -11.90 -19.34
C PHE A 34 1.34 -12.35 -18.00
N LEU A 35 2.68 -12.42 -17.90
CA LEU A 35 3.37 -12.80 -16.67
C LEU A 35 3.13 -11.79 -15.53
N LEU A 36 3.11 -10.49 -15.84
CA LEU A 36 2.85 -9.46 -14.85
C LEU A 36 1.42 -9.53 -14.31
N GLY A 37 0.44 -9.82 -15.17
CA GLY A 37 -0.94 -10.07 -14.73
C GLY A 37 -1.06 -11.36 -13.91
N LEU A 38 -0.38 -12.43 -14.32
CA LEU A 38 -0.40 -13.72 -13.62
C LEU A 38 0.20 -13.64 -12.21
N VAL A 39 1.23 -12.81 -12.01
CA VAL A 39 1.88 -12.58 -10.73
C VAL A 39 1.00 -11.81 -9.71
N GLU A 40 -0.04 -11.11 -10.15
CA GLU A 40 -0.92 -10.35 -9.24
C GLU A 40 -1.75 -11.25 -8.32
N PHE A 41 -2.17 -12.43 -8.80
CA PHE A 41 -2.93 -13.41 -8.02
C PHE A 41 -2.15 -13.94 -6.81
N PRO A 42 -0.95 -14.55 -6.96
CA PRO A 42 -0.17 -15.03 -5.83
C PRO A 42 0.31 -13.87 -4.94
N ALA A 43 0.57 -12.68 -5.50
CA ALA A 43 0.92 -11.50 -4.72
C ALA A 43 -0.19 -11.11 -3.75
N SER A 44 -1.44 -11.14 -4.21
CA SER A 44 -2.61 -10.80 -3.38
C SER A 44 -2.79 -11.80 -2.24
N PHE A 45 -2.61 -13.09 -2.51
CA PHE A 45 -2.67 -14.12 -1.46
C PHE A 45 -1.53 -13.98 -0.44
N ALA A 46 -0.29 -13.73 -0.91
CA ALA A 46 0.85 -13.50 -0.04
C ALA A 46 0.69 -12.24 0.83
N ALA A 47 0.11 -11.18 0.28
CA ALA A 47 -0.20 -9.95 1.00
C ALA A 47 -1.19 -10.21 2.15
N TRP A 48 -2.25 -10.99 1.89
CA TRP A 48 -3.20 -11.39 2.93
C TRP A 48 -2.52 -12.20 4.04
N TRP A 49 -1.75 -13.22 3.66
CA TRP A 49 -1.05 -14.07 4.64
C TRP A 49 -0.08 -13.27 5.52
N THR A 50 0.72 -12.40 4.92
CA THR A 50 1.73 -11.62 5.63
C THR A 50 1.13 -10.53 6.51
N MET A 51 0.04 -9.88 6.09
CA MET A 51 -0.63 -8.88 6.93
C MET A 51 -1.25 -9.49 8.19
N GLU A 52 -1.67 -10.76 8.14
CA GLU A 52 -2.24 -11.45 9.29
C GLU A 52 -1.16 -11.90 10.31
N HIS A 53 0.07 -12.15 9.86
CA HIS A 53 1.18 -12.66 10.68
C HIS A 53 2.19 -11.62 11.18
N TYR A 54 2.50 -10.59 10.40
CA TYR A 54 3.56 -9.61 10.71
C TYR A 54 3.05 -8.21 11.05
N GLY A 55 1.72 -8.03 11.07
CA GLY A 55 1.08 -6.72 11.18
C GLY A 55 0.99 -6.01 9.83
N ARG A 56 0.34 -4.84 9.78
CA ARG A 56 0.04 -4.14 8.52
C ARG A 56 1.13 -3.16 8.13
N ARG A 57 1.77 -2.49 9.09
CA ARG A 57 2.80 -1.49 8.83
C ARG A 57 4.10 -2.10 8.32
N TRP A 58 4.67 -3.03 9.08
CA TRP A 58 5.97 -3.63 8.77
C TRP A 58 5.93 -4.41 7.47
N THR A 59 4.81 -5.05 7.18
CA THR A 59 4.57 -5.75 5.92
C THR A 59 4.56 -4.78 4.73
N ASN A 60 3.89 -3.62 4.84
CA ASN A 60 3.92 -2.60 3.78
C ASN A 60 5.35 -2.06 3.57
N VAL A 61 6.06 -1.72 4.65
CA VAL A 61 7.45 -1.24 4.57
C VAL A 61 8.37 -2.30 3.94
N SER A 62 8.25 -3.58 4.33
CA SER A 62 9.08 -4.65 3.75
C SER A 62 8.83 -4.81 2.25
N TYR A 63 7.57 -4.78 1.81
CA TYR A 63 7.27 -4.89 0.39
C TYR A 63 7.78 -3.68 -0.41
N GLN A 64 7.64 -2.45 0.11
CA GLN A 64 8.20 -1.26 -0.55
C GLN A 64 9.72 -1.30 -0.67
N LEU A 65 10.41 -1.79 0.37
CA LEU A 65 11.86 -2.00 0.33
C LEU A 65 12.23 -3.08 -0.68
N LEU A 66 11.46 -4.17 -0.77
CA LEU A 66 11.66 -5.21 -1.78
C LEU A 66 11.48 -4.67 -3.21
N VAL A 67 10.48 -3.82 -3.46
CA VAL A 67 10.32 -3.13 -4.75
C VAL A 67 11.54 -2.28 -5.07
N SER A 68 11.99 -1.46 -4.12
CA SER A 68 13.15 -0.58 -4.32
C SER A 68 14.42 -1.39 -4.61
N MET A 69 14.67 -2.46 -3.85
CA MET A 69 15.81 -3.35 -4.06
C MET A 69 15.72 -4.08 -5.40
N ALA A 70 14.55 -4.55 -5.81
CA ALA A 70 14.36 -5.22 -7.10
C ALA A 70 14.60 -4.25 -8.27
N CYS A 71 14.10 -3.02 -8.19
CA CYS A 71 14.37 -1.97 -9.18
C CYS A 71 15.85 -1.59 -9.26
N VAL A 72 16.54 -1.49 -8.12
CA VAL A 72 17.99 -1.22 -8.09
C VAL A 72 18.78 -2.41 -8.63
N ALA A 73 18.39 -3.64 -8.31
CA ALA A 73 18.98 -4.85 -8.86
C ALA A 73 18.86 -4.88 -10.38
N SER A 74 17.71 -4.48 -10.94
CA SER A 74 17.51 -4.36 -12.40
C SER A 74 18.49 -3.41 -13.08
N CYS A 75 19.02 -2.40 -12.38
CA CYS A 75 20.03 -1.49 -12.93
C CYS A 75 21.42 -2.14 -13.11
N PHE A 76 21.74 -3.17 -12.32
CA PHE A 76 23.02 -3.87 -12.40
C PHE A 76 23.01 -5.04 -13.40
N ILE A 77 21.85 -5.37 -13.98
CA ILE A 77 21.72 -6.48 -14.91
C ILE A 77 22.25 -6.07 -16.30
N PRO A 78 23.26 -6.77 -16.84
CA PRO A 78 23.77 -6.49 -18.18
C PRO A 78 22.73 -6.87 -19.25
N SER A 79 22.71 -6.10 -20.35
CA SER A 79 21.71 -6.16 -21.42
C SER A 79 21.55 -7.52 -22.13
N GLY A 80 22.46 -8.47 -21.89
CA GLY A 80 22.38 -9.84 -22.44
C GLY A 80 21.51 -10.81 -21.63
N ALA A 81 21.16 -10.49 -20.38
CA ALA A 81 20.45 -11.39 -19.48
C ALA A 81 18.94 -11.07 -19.42
N ILE A 82 18.23 -11.36 -20.52
CA ILE A 82 16.79 -11.11 -20.68
C ILE A 82 15.98 -11.72 -19.52
N VAL A 83 16.27 -12.98 -19.18
CA VAL A 83 15.58 -13.71 -18.11
C VAL A 83 15.77 -13.01 -16.75
N ALA A 84 16.99 -12.55 -16.46
CA ALA A 84 17.27 -11.86 -15.20
C ALA A 84 16.48 -10.55 -15.10
N GLY A 85 16.44 -9.74 -16.17
CA GLY A 85 15.68 -8.48 -16.19
C GLY A 85 14.16 -8.66 -16.04
N VAL A 86 13.61 -9.69 -16.69
CA VAL A 86 12.18 -10.04 -16.56
C VAL A 86 11.89 -10.54 -15.14
N THR A 87 12.69 -11.44 -14.58
CA THR A 87 12.48 -11.95 -13.21
C THR A 87 12.55 -10.84 -12.16
N ALA A 88 13.51 -9.91 -12.26
CA ALA A 88 13.61 -8.77 -11.36
C ALA A 88 12.37 -7.85 -11.45
N SER A 89 11.89 -7.60 -12.67
CA SER A 89 10.65 -6.84 -12.90
C SER A 89 9.41 -7.56 -12.35
N LEU A 90 9.34 -8.89 -12.46
CA LEU A 90 8.26 -9.70 -11.88
C LEU A 90 8.28 -9.66 -10.35
N ILE A 91 9.45 -9.72 -9.73
CA ILE A 91 9.60 -9.58 -8.27
C ILE A 91 9.17 -8.18 -7.82
N ALA A 92 9.60 -7.13 -8.54
CA ALA A 92 9.17 -5.75 -8.26
C ALA A 92 7.64 -5.61 -8.38
N LYS A 93 7.04 -6.17 -9.44
CA LYS A 93 5.58 -6.16 -9.62
C LYS A 93 4.86 -6.92 -8.51
N PHE A 94 5.33 -8.12 -8.16
CA PHE A 94 4.79 -8.93 -7.06
C PHE A 94 4.75 -8.12 -5.75
N ALA A 95 5.88 -7.54 -5.35
CA ALA A 95 5.97 -6.78 -4.12
C ALA A 95 5.13 -5.49 -4.17
N CYS A 96 5.05 -4.83 -5.33
CA CYS A 96 4.24 -3.64 -5.52
C CYS A 96 2.74 -3.91 -5.41
N THR A 97 2.26 -5.00 -6.02
CA THR A 97 0.85 -5.43 -5.91
C THR A 97 0.50 -5.81 -4.47
N ALA A 98 1.40 -6.52 -3.77
CA ALA A 98 1.19 -6.86 -2.36
C ALA A 98 1.09 -5.60 -1.47
N SER A 99 2.01 -4.65 -1.65
CA SER A 99 1.99 -3.33 -1.00
C SER A 99 0.69 -2.57 -1.27
N PHE A 100 0.20 -2.57 -2.52
CA PHE A 100 -1.04 -1.90 -2.89
C PHE A 100 -2.26 -2.44 -2.15
N MET A 101 -2.38 -3.77 -2.01
CA MET A 101 -3.47 -4.40 -1.27
C MET A 101 -3.44 -4.03 0.23
N ILE A 102 -2.27 -4.13 0.87
CA ILE A 102 -2.10 -3.80 2.29
C ILE A 102 -2.43 -2.32 2.54
N MET A 103 -1.99 -1.45 1.65
CA MET A 103 -2.24 -0.03 1.73
C MET A 103 -3.72 0.32 1.59
N TYR A 104 -4.46 -0.39 0.72
CA TYR A 104 -5.91 -0.21 0.60
C TYR A 104 -6.63 -0.61 1.90
N GLN A 105 -6.18 -1.70 2.52
CA GLN A 105 -6.67 -2.17 3.81
C GLN A 105 -6.36 -1.18 4.95
N GLN A 106 -5.12 -0.68 5.04
CA GLN A 106 -4.72 0.32 6.02
C GLN A 106 -5.52 1.63 5.87
N ALA A 107 -5.85 2.02 4.65
CA ALA A 107 -6.69 3.18 4.41
C ALA A 107 -8.12 3.00 4.90
N ALA A 108 -8.67 1.78 4.81
CA ALA A 108 -9.99 1.49 5.36
C ALA A 108 -10.02 1.59 6.89
N GLU A 109 -8.91 1.30 7.56
CA GLU A 109 -8.80 1.33 9.03
C GLU A 109 -8.51 2.71 9.60
N LEU A 110 -7.69 3.50 8.91
CA LEU A 110 -7.30 4.84 9.35
C LEU A 110 -8.37 5.90 9.04
N MET A 111 -9.12 5.70 7.97
CA MET A 111 -10.08 6.70 7.50
C MET A 111 -11.50 6.37 7.99
N PRO A 112 -12.19 7.30 8.65
CA PRO A 112 -13.58 7.12 9.04
C PRO A 112 -14.47 7.06 7.78
N THR A 113 -15.55 6.29 7.85
CA THR A 113 -16.48 6.01 6.75
C THR A 113 -16.88 7.24 5.91
N PRO A 114 -17.25 8.41 6.50
CA PRO A 114 -17.65 9.58 5.70
C PRO A 114 -16.50 10.23 4.92
N LEU A 115 -15.27 10.18 5.43
CA LEU A 115 -14.11 10.82 4.80
C LEU A 115 -13.31 9.85 3.92
N ARG A 116 -13.55 8.54 4.07
CA ARG A 116 -12.80 7.48 3.36
C ARG A 116 -12.87 7.64 1.85
N ALA A 117 -14.06 7.81 1.29
CA ALA A 117 -14.24 7.95 -0.17
C ALA A 117 -13.57 9.23 -0.71
N PHE A 118 -13.69 10.34 0.00
CA PHE A 118 -13.05 11.61 -0.38
C PHE A 118 -11.51 11.52 -0.32
N ALA A 119 -10.98 10.92 0.74
CA ALA A 119 -9.54 10.73 0.91
C ALA A 119 -8.96 9.76 -0.15
N LEU A 120 -9.69 8.68 -0.44
CA LEU A 120 -9.33 7.74 -1.53
C LEU A 120 -9.35 8.45 -2.88
N GLY A 121 -10.44 9.14 -3.22
CA GLY A 121 -10.61 9.83 -4.49
C GLY A 121 -9.57 10.93 -4.72
N SER A 122 -9.29 11.75 -3.70
CA SER A 122 -8.26 12.79 -3.80
C SER A 122 -6.87 12.20 -4.03
N SER A 123 -6.47 11.14 -3.31
CA SER A 123 -5.18 10.48 -3.55
C SER A 123 -5.06 9.88 -4.95
N SER A 124 -6.15 9.28 -5.46
CA SER A 124 -6.20 8.76 -6.82
C SER A 124 -6.09 9.87 -7.86
N ALA A 125 -6.77 11.01 -7.67
CA ALA A 125 -6.66 12.16 -8.57
C ALA A 125 -5.23 12.69 -8.67
N PHE A 126 -4.53 12.83 -7.53
CA PHE A 126 -3.10 13.20 -7.52
C PHE A 126 -2.24 12.15 -8.22
N SER A 127 -2.46 10.87 -7.97
CA SER A 127 -1.71 9.79 -8.61
C SER A 127 -1.94 9.75 -10.13
N SER A 128 -3.16 9.96 -10.60
CA SER A 128 -3.47 10.06 -12.02
C SER A 128 -2.74 11.23 -12.68
N GLY A 129 -2.63 12.37 -12.00
CA GLY A 129 -1.81 13.50 -12.46
C GLY A 129 -0.35 13.10 -12.69
N PHE A 130 0.24 12.33 -11.77
CA PHE A 130 1.59 11.78 -11.94
C PHE A 130 1.67 10.71 -13.05
N CYS A 131 0.63 9.90 -13.23
CA CYS A 131 0.60 8.88 -14.28
C CYS A 131 0.63 9.49 -15.69
N ILE A 132 0.09 10.70 -15.87
CA ILE A 132 0.21 11.44 -17.15
C ILE A 132 1.68 11.77 -17.46
N CYS A 133 2.49 12.06 -16.44
CA CYS A 133 3.93 12.33 -16.60
C CYS A 133 4.76 11.04 -16.80
N MET A 134 4.27 9.89 -16.33
CA MET A 134 5.00 8.62 -16.34
C MET A 134 5.47 8.13 -17.73
N PRO A 135 4.68 8.17 -18.82
CA PRO A 135 5.16 7.75 -20.14
C PRO A 135 6.35 8.57 -20.64
N TYR A 136 6.47 9.85 -20.25
CA TYR A 136 7.65 10.67 -20.59
C TYR A 136 8.93 10.16 -19.91
N ILE A 137 8.81 9.72 -18.65
CA ILE A 137 9.93 9.14 -17.88
C ILE A 137 10.33 7.78 -18.47
N ILE A 138 9.35 6.99 -18.89
CA ILE A 138 9.57 5.68 -19.52
C ILE A 138 10.18 5.84 -20.91
N TYR A 139 9.79 6.88 -21.66
CA TYR A 139 10.39 7.23 -22.95
C TYR A 139 11.86 7.62 -22.81
N LEU A 140 12.25 8.26 -21.70
CA LEU A 140 13.67 8.50 -21.36
C LEU A 140 14.49 7.19 -21.23
N GLY A 141 13.82 6.05 -21.02
CA GLY A 141 14.42 4.71 -21.07
C GLY A 141 15.12 4.37 -22.39
N LYS A 142 14.80 5.07 -23.48
CA LYS A 142 15.52 4.95 -24.77
C LYS A 142 17.01 5.32 -24.66
N TYR A 143 17.36 6.24 -23.76
CA TYR A 143 18.75 6.63 -23.49
C TYR A 143 19.45 5.68 -22.50
N GLY A 144 18.67 4.90 -21.74
CA GLY A 144 19.18 3.91 -20.81
C GLY A 144 18.05 3.18 -20.08
N MET A 145 18.02 1.85 -20.19
CA MET A 145 17.05 0.97 -19.52
C MET A 145 16.98 1.20 -18.01
N TRP A 146 18.09 1.55 -17.38
CA TRP A 146 18.25 1.76 -15.94
C TRP A 146 17.55 3.02 -15.40
N ILE A 147 17.31 4.05 -16.24
CA ILE A 147 16.71 5.32 -15.83
C ILE A 147 15.30 5.14 -15.25
N PRO A 148 14.34 4.51 -15.95
CA PRO A 148 13.01 4.31 -15.41
C PRO A 148 13.00 3.40 -14.18
N PHE A 149 13.84 2.35 -14.13
CA PHE A 149 13.94 1.49 -12.94
C PHE A 149 14.43 2.25 -11.72
N LEU A 150 15.46 3.09 -11.88
CA LEU A 150 15.99 3.91 -10.78
C LEU A 150 14.93 4.89 -10.26
N PHE A 151 14.21 5.55 -11.15
CA PHE A 151 13.13 6.46 -10.77
C PHE A 151 12.02 5.74 -9.98
N LEU A 152 11.57 4.58 -10.44
CA LEU A 152 10.58 3.75 -9.75
C LEU A 152 11.10 3.26 -8.39
N GLY A 153 12.38 2.88 -8.31
CA GLY A 153 13.03 2.46 -7.08
C GLY A 153 13.10 3.57 -6.02
N VAL A 154 13.40 4.81 -6.43
CA VAL A 154 13.40 5.98 -5.53
C VAL A 154 11.98 6.33 -5.06
N LEU A 155 10.99 6.26 -5.95
CA LEU A 155 9.59 6.44 -5.57
C LEU A 155 9.13 5.39 -4.55
N ALA A 156 9.48 4.12 -4.75
CA ALA A 156 9.18 3.05 -3.81
C ALA A 156 9.91 3.23 -2.45
N ALA A 157 11.16 3.68 -2.47
CA ALA A 157 11.91 3.97 -1.23
C ALA A 157 11.25 5.10 -0.42
N THR A 158 10.87 6.21 -1.08
CA THR A 158 10.18 7.32 -0.42
C THR A 158 8.79 6.91 0.09
N ALA A 159 8.09 6.03 -0.63
CA ALA A 159 6.85 5.42 -0.17
C ALA A 159 7.07 4.58 1.10
N GLY A 160 8.09 3.72 1.12
CA GLY A 160 8.46 2.89 2.27
C GLY A 160 8.81 3.71 3.51
N ILE A 161 9.60 4.78 3.35
CA ILE A 161 9.94 5.71 4.45
C ILE A 161 8.67 6.41 4.96
N SER A 162 7.79 6.86 4.06
CA SER A 162 6.53 7.48 4.47
C SER A 162 5.57 6.49 5.13
N SER A 163 5.54 5.22 4.71
CA SER A 163 4.78 4.14 5.36
C SER A 163 5.34 3.82 6.75
N ALA A 164 6.65 3.98 6.95
CA ALA A 164 7.26 3.82 8.26
C ALA A 164 6.83 4.92 9.26
N TRP A 165 6.26 6.04 8.83
CA TRP A 165 5.69 7.05 9.74
C TRP A 165 4.24 6.78 10.14
N LEU A 166 3.59 5.76 9.57
CA LEU A 166 2.22 5.43 9.93
C LEU A 166 2.14 4.67 11.27
N PRO A 167 1.11 4.91 12.09
CA PRO A 167 0.82 4.08 13.26
C PRO A 167 0.39 2.67 12.83
N GLU A 168 0.62 1.68 13.70
CA GLU A 168 0.15 0.30 13.49
C GLU A 168 -1.37 0.23 13.60
N THR A 169 -2.03 -0.38 12.61
CA THR A 169 -3.50 -0.51 12.54
C THR A 169 -4.00 -1.92 12.85
N TYR A 170 -3.09 -2.87 13.06
CA TYR A 170 -3.42 -4.26 13.34
C TYR A 170 -4.13 -4.44 14.70
N GLY A 171 -5.28 -5.14 14.70
CA GLY A 171 -6.01 -5.52 15.92
C GLY A 171 -6.84 -4.40 16.57
N TYR A 172 -7.23 -3.37 15.82
CA TYR A 172 -8.10 -2.29 16.30
C TYR A 172 -9.42 -2.26 15.53
N ALA A 173 -10.50 -1.93 16.23
CA ALA A 173 -11.82 -1.73 15.64
C ALA A 173 -11.79 -0.59 14.61
N LEU A 174 -12.56 -0.75 13.54
CA LEU A 174 -12.65 0.23 12.46
C LEU A 174 -13.25 1.54 12.98
N CYS A 175 -12.58 2.67 12.77
CA CYS A 175 -13.11 3.98 13.16
C CYS A 175 -14.43 4.25 12.44
N GLN A 176 -15.52 4.33 13.18
CA GLN A 176 -16.84 4.63 12.61
C GLN A 176 -17.11 6.15 12.60
N THR A 177 -16.60 6.87 13.60
CA THR A 177 -16.80 8.31 13.78
C THR A 177 -15.51 9.11 13.59
N ILE A 178 -15.64 10.44 13.48
CA ILE A 178 -14.49 11.34 13.34
C ILE A 178 -13.77 11.47 14.69
N GLU A 179 -14.52 11.47 15.79
CA GLU A 179 -14.00 11.50 17.16
C GLU A 179 -13.11 10.27 17.45
N ASP A 180 -13.52 9.07 17.01
CA ASP A 180 -12.72 7.85 17.12
C ASP A 180 -11.38 7.98 16.36
N ALA A 181 -11.39 8.64 15.20
CA ALA A 181 -10.18 8.85 14.39
C ALA A 181 -9.23 9.90 15.01
N GLU A 182 -9.75 10.94 15.66
CA GLU A 182 -8.95 11.92 16.38
C GLU A 182 -8.28 11.32 17.62
N ASP A 183 -9.00 10.48 18.37
CA ASP A 183 -8.45 9.84 19.57
C ASP A 183 -7.42 8.75 19.23
N PHE A 184 -7.62 8.05 18.11
CA PHE A 184 -6.63 7.12 17.54
C PHE A 184 -5.29 7.80 17.21
N GLY A 185 -5.32 9.08 16.83
CA GLY A 185 -4.12 9.86 16.50
C GLY A 185 -3.31 10.34 17.72
N LYS A 186 -3.93 10.51 18.90
CA LYS A 186 -3.30 11.15 20.08
C LYS A 186 -2.41 10.22 20.91
N ASN A 187 -2.67 8.91 20.92
CA ASN A 187 -2.06 7.96 21.88
C ASN A 187 -1.01 7.00 21.30
N ARG A 188 -0.45 7.26 20.11
CA ARG A 188 0.43 6.30 19.42
C ARG A 188 1.91 6.67 19.48
N LYS A 189 2.72 5.77 20.04
CA LYS A 189 4.19 5.80 19.90
C LYS A 189 4.56 5.41 18.46
N PHE A 190 5.38 6.22 17.80
CA PHE A 190 5.79 6.05 16.40
C PHE A 190 6.50 4.72 16.11
N PHE A 191 7.06 3.99 17.09
CA PHE A 191 7.86 2.78 16.88
C PHE A 191 7.38 1.56 17.68
N SER A 192 6.07 1.33 17.83
CA SER A 192 5.58 0.10 18.46
C SER A 192 5.55 -1.07 17.47
N LEU A 193 6.29 -2.14 17.76
CA LEU A 193 6.20 -3.43 17.07
C LEU A 193 5.18 -4.30 17.81
N HIS A 194 3.93 -4.38 17.31
CA HIS A 194 2.95 -5.34 17.83
C HIS A 194 3.07 -6.63 17.03
N LEU A 195 3.80 -7.62 17.58
CA LEU A 195 3.80 -8.97 17.05
C LEU A 195 2.55 -9.71 17.55
N VAL A 196 2.02 -10.61 16.71
CA VAL A 196 0.76 -11.40 16.78
C VAL A 196 0.40 -12.11 18.10
N LYS A 197 1.20 -11.97 19.16
CA LYS A 197 0.96 -12.61 20.46
C LYS A 197 -0.35 -12.17 21.15
N ASP A 198 -0.98 -11.08 20.71
CA ASP A 198 -2.20 -10.53 21.32
C ASP A 198 -3.53 -10.90 20.64
N ARG A 199 -3.57 -11.77 19.62
CA ARG A 199 -4.84 -12.20 18.98
C ARG A 199 -5.83 -12.81 19.99
N LYS A 200 -5.32 -13.57 20.97
CA LYS A 200 -6.16 -14.22 22.01
C LYS A 200 -6.84 -13.24 22.98
N GLY A 201 -6.36 -12.00 23.10
CA GLY A 201 -6.95 -11.01 24.00
C GLY A 201 -8.07 -10.18 23.38
N TYR A 202 -8.15 -10.15 22.05
CA TYR A 202 -9.12 -9.34 21.31
C TYR A 202 -10.46 -10.08 21.12
N ASP A 203 -10.41 -11.37 20.76
CA ASP A 203 -11.61 -12.23 20.67
C ASP A 203 -12.37 -12.27 22.02
N ALA A 204 -11.65 -12.18 23.16
CA ALA A 204 -12.23 -12.13 24.50
C ALA A 204 -12.89 -10.79 24.87
N LYS A 205 -12.69 -9.71 24.10
CA LYS A 205 -13.29 -8.39 24.34
C LYS A 205 -14.51 -8.11 23.45
N GLU A 206 -14.59 -8.70 22.26
CA GLU A 206 -15.76 -8.57 21.37
C GLU A 206 -16.98 -9.37 21.86
N GLU A 207 -16.79 -10.42 22.68
CA GLU A 207 -17.89 -11.21 23.25
C GLU A 207 -18.78 -10.45 24.25
N LYS A 208 -18.43 -9.23 24.65
CA LYS A 208 -19.33 -8.35 25.42
C LYS A 208 -20.02 -7.36 24.49
N PRO A 209 -21.23 -7.67 23.98
CA PRO A 209 -22.03 -6.66 23.28
C PRO A 209 -22.21 -5.46 24.21
N LYS A 210 -21.87 -4.26 23.72
CA LYS A 210 -22.24 -3.01 24.37
C LYS A 210 -23.77 -3.00 24.47
N GLU A 211 -24.32 -3.20 25.67
CA GLU A 211 -25.75 -3.05 25.92
C GLU A 211 -26.19 -1.68 25.42
N LEU A 212 -27.03 -1.69 24.38
CA LEU A 212 -27.76 -0.53 23.91
C LEU A 212 -28.67 -0.10 25.07
N LYS A 213 -28.31 0.99 25.75
CA LYS A 213 -29.24 1.64 26.68
C LYS A 213 -30.51 1.98 25.89
N PRO A 214 -31.70 1.55 26.34
CA PRO A 214 -32.93 1.97 25.70
C PRO A 214 -33.01 3.49 25.77
N LEU A 215 -33.29 4.10 24.63
CA LEU A 215 -33.58 5.52 24.52
C LEU A 215 -34.86 5.76 25.32
N GLY A 216 -34.71 6.22 26.56
CA GLY A 216 -35.83 6.52 27.44
C GLY A 216 -36.70 7.63 26.85
N ASP A 217 -38.01 7.40 26.92
CA ASP A 217 -39.07 8.34 26.60
C ASP A 217 -38.94 9.63 27.43
N ASP A 218 -38.29 10.66 26.87
CA ASP A 218 -38.32 12.04 27.38
C ASP A 218 -39.05 12.96 26.40
N ALA A 219 -40.20 12.51 25.90
CA ALA A 219 -41.06 13.28 25.01
C ALA A 219 -42.51 13.40 25.51
N ASP A 220 -42.73 13.51 26.82
CA ASP A 220 -44.03 13.91 27.39
C ASP A 220 -43.86 14.56 28.78
N ALA A 221 -43.48 15.85 28.83
CA ALA A 221 -43.76 16.74 29.97
C ALA A 221 -43.28 18.19 29.68
N LYS A 222 -43.98 18.88 28.77
CA LYS A 222 -44.13 20.34 28.84
C LYS A 222 -45.58 20.70 28.56
N THR A 223 -46.41 20.53 29.59
CA THR A 223 -47.60 21.33 29.82
C THR A 223 -47.28 22.32 30.92
#